data_AF-A0A976LGV3-F1
#
_entry.id   AF-A0A976LGV3-F1
#
_cell.length_a   1.000
_cell.length_b   1.000
_cell.length_c   1.000
_cell.angle_alpha   90.00
_cell.angle_beta   90.00
_cell.angle_gamma   90.00
#
_symmetry.space_group_name_H-M   'P 1'
#
loop_
_entity.id
_entity.type
_entity.pdbx_description
1 polymer ?
#
loop_
_entity_poly.entity_id
_entity_poly.type
_entity_poly.pdbx_seq_one_letter_code
_entity_poly.pdbx_strand_id
1 'polypeptide(L)'
;MIEKKNASQGRKPWFDSDSDTPLIQEYARKLDSFLDVVADGKVDVAEIERQEQRIVTIMKGLEPLLSDEAHGKVTELLCEVTSYDLMTTLHMALKSRSPIQFRG
;
A
#
# COMPACT_ATOMS: atom_id res chain seq x y z
N MET A 1 -7.32 -18.25 -30.12
CA MET A 1 -6.23 -18.97 -29.47
C MET A 1 -5.18 -17.96 -29.03
N ILE A 2 -5.24 -17.48 -27.78
CA ILE A 2 -4.06 -17.07 -27.01
C ILE A 2 -4.38 -17.43 -25.55
N GLU A 3 -3.84 -18.56 -25.10
CA GLU A 3 -3.87 -18.99 -23.71
C GLU A 3 -2.72 -18.26 -23.00
N LYS A 4 -3.01 -17.18 -22.24
CA LYS A 4 -1.99 -16.56 -21.38
C LYS A 4 -1.91 -17.30 -20.06
N LYS A 5 -1.32 -18.49 -20.09
CA LYS A 5 -0.87 -19.21 -18.89
C LYS A 5 0.58 -18.80 -18.62
N ASN A 6 0.80 -17.96 -17.60
CA ASN A 6 2.01 -17.98 -16.79
C ASN A 6 1.91 -17.01 -15.60
N ALA A 7 1.11 -17.39 -14.60
CA ALA A 7 1.41 -17.01 -13.22
C ALA A 7 2.08 -18.23 -12.59
N SER A 8 3.37 -18.13 -12.27
CA SER A 8 4.09 -19.13 -11.49
C SER A 8 3.26 -19.48 -10.25
N GLN A 9 2.78 -20.71 -10.18
CA GLN A 9 1.86 -21.22 -9.16
C GLN A 9 2.39 -20.89 -7.76
N GLY A 10 1.88 -19.83 -7.12
CA GLY A 10 2.22 -19.45 -5.75
C GLY A 10 2.63 -17.98 -5.51
N ARG A 11 2.96 -17.19 -6.54
CA ARG A 11 3.28 -15.75 -6.35
C ARG A 11 2.03 -14.89 -6.54
N LYS A 12 1.76 -13.98 -5.59
CA LYS A 12 0.69 -12.99 -5.74
C LYS A 12 1.08 -12.00 -6.86
N PRO A 13 0.26 -11.84 -7.91
CA PRO A 13 0.55 -10.88 -8.98
C PRO A 13 0.45 -9.45 -8.43
N TRP A 14 1.32 -8.55 -8.90
CA TRP A 14 1.29 -7.14 -8.49
C TRP A 14 0.30 -6.29 -9.29
N PHE A 15 -0.11 -6.78 -10.46
CA PHE A 15 -1.02 -6.11 -11.38
C PHE A 15 -2.19 -7.01 -11.73
N ASP A 16 -3.34 -6.39 -11.95
CA ASP A 16 -4.50 -7.04 -12.57
C ASP A 16 -4.18 -7.38 -14.04
N SER A 17 -4.57 -8.58 -14.48
CA SER A 17 -4.18 -9.09 -15.81
C SER A 17 -4.84 -8.36 -16.98
N ASP A 18 -5.94 -7.65 -16.71
CA ASP A 18 -6.81 -7.08 -17.73
C ASP A 18 -6.68 -5.55 -17.79
N SER A 19 -6.29 -4.91 -16.69
CA SER A 19 -6.26 -3.45 -16.56
C SER A 19 -4.91 -2.83 -16.22
N ASP A 20 -3.86 -3.64 -15.98
CA ASP A 20 -2.56 -3.20 -15.45
C ASP A 20 -2.67 -2.39 -14.13
N THR A 21 -3.82 -2.47 -13.45
CA THR A 21 -4.06 -1.77 -12.19
C THR A 21 -3.24 -2.41 -11.07
N PRO A 22 -2.52 -1.63 -10.23
CA PRO A 22 -1.80 -2.18 -9.08
C PRO A 22 -2.75 -2.84 -8.07
N LEU A 23 -2.51 -4.12 -7.75
CA LEU A 23 -3.29 -4.91 -6.78
C LEU A 23 -2.82 -4.76 -5.33
N ILE A 24 -1.68 -4.07 -5.12
CA ILE A 24 -1.04 -3.94 -3.80
C ILE A 24 -2.00 -3.31 -2.78
N GLN A 25 -2.78 -2.31 -3.18
CA GLN A 25 -3.78 -1.70 -2.30
C GLN A 25 -4.88 -2.67 -1.88
N GLU A 26 -5.32 -3.57 -2.78
CA GLU A 26 -6.31 -4.59 -2.43
C GLU A 26 -5.76 -5.62 -1.45
N TYR A 27 -4.48 -5.96 -1.58
CA TYR A 27 -3.81 -6.83 -0.62
C TYR A 27 -3.64 -6.13 0.73
N ALA A 28 -3.31 -4.84 0.74
CA ALA A 28 -3.20 -4.05 1.96
C ALA A 28 -4.52 -3.99 2.73
N ARG A 29 -5.66 -3.87 2.05
CA ARG A 29 -7.00 -3.91 2.66
C ARG A 29 -7.36 -5.26 3.30
N LYS A 30 -6.63 -6.32 2.97
CA LYS A 30 -6.81 -7.67 3.52
C LYS A 30 -5.83 -7.98 4.66
N LEU A 31 -4.94 -7.05 5.02
CA LEU A 31 -4.07 -7.22 6.17
C LEU A 31 -4.90 -7.13 7.45
N ASP A 32 -4.65 -8.02 8.40
CA ASP A 32 -5.34 -8.03 9.70
C ASP A 32 -5.24 -6.66 10.39
N SER A 33 -4.07 -6.02 10.31
CA SER A 33 -3.85 -4.67 10.84
C SER A 33 -4.73 -3.59 10.23
N PHE A 34 -5.20 -3.77 9.00
CA PHE A 34 -6.17 -2.87 8.37
C PHE A 34 -7.61 -3.25 8.75
N LEU A 35 -7.90 -4.56 8.84
CA LEU A 35 -9.22 -5.05 9.25
C LEU A 35 -9.57 -4.63 10.68
N ASP A 36 -8.59 -4.62 11.59
CA ASP A 36 -8.75 -4.17 12.97
C ASP A 36 -9.23 -2.71 13.03
N VAL A 37 -8.56 -1.82 12.29
CA VAL A 37 -8.92 -0.39 12.14
C VAL A 37 -10.32 -0.20 11.53
N VAL A 38 -10.70 -1.04 10.57
CA VAL A 38 -12.02 -0.98 9.96
C VAL A 38 -13.10 -1.42 10.94
N ALA A 39 -12.80 -2.37 11.82
CA ALA A 39 -13.76 -2.91 12.78
C ALA A 39 -14.10 -1.93 13.91
N ASP A 40 -13.12 -1.17 14.39
CA ASP A 40 -13.32 -0.20 15.47
C ASP A 40 -13.50 1.25 14.97
N GLY A 41 -13.21 1.50 13.69
CA GLY A 41 -13.35 2.79 13.02
C GLY A 41 -12.33 3.84 13.46
N LYS A 42 -11.22 3.43 14.09
CA LYS A 42 -10.21 4.32 14.65
C LYS A 42 -8.81 3.86 14.24
N VAL A 43 -7.90 4.81 14.19
CA VAL A 43 -6.47 4.54 14.09
C VAL A 43 -5.82 5.22 15.29
N ASP A 44 -5.31 4.43 16.23
CA ASP A 44 -4.57 4.94 17.37
C ASP A 44 -3.06 5.03 17.10
N VAL A 45 -2.35 5.75 17.97
CA VAL A 45 -0.90 5.95 17.82
C VAL A 45 -0.13 4.63 17.94
N ALA A 46 -0.59 3.73 18.82
CA ALA A 46 0.07 2.45 19.03
C ALA A 46 -0.09 1.52 17.81
N GLU A 47 -1.19 1.62 17.07
CA GLU A 47 -1.42 0.91 15.80
C GLU A 47 -0.45 1.37 14.72
N ILE A 48 -0.24 2.70 14.63
CA ILE A 48 0.74 3.29 13.72
C ILE A 48 2.15 2.80 14.08
N GLU A 49 2.53 2.87 15.35
CA GLU A 49 3.84 2.38 15.82
C GLU A 49 4.03 0.88 15.54
N ARG A 50 3.00 0.06 15.76
CA ARG A 50 3.06 -1.38 15.42
C ARG A 50 3.21 -1.61 13.92
N GLN A 51 2.55 -0.79 13.09
CA GLN A 51 2.68 -0.88 11.63
C GLN A 51 4.09 -0.48 11.18
N GLU A 52 4.66 0.58 11.75
CA GLU A 52 6.03 1.00 11.49
C GLU A 52 7.04 -0.10 11.87
N GLN A 53 6.89 -0.71 13.04
CA GLN A 53 7.74 -1.82 13.48
C GLN A 53 7.68 -3.02 12.52
N ARG A 54 6.49 -3.35 11.98
CA ARG A 54 6.34 -4.39 10.96
C ARG A 54 7.09 -4.03 9.68
N ILE A 55 6.96 -2.79 9.21
CA ILE A 55 7.66 -2.29 8.02
C ILE A 55 9.17 -2.41 8.21
N VAL A 56 9.71 -1.90 9.32
CA VAL A 56 11.16 -1.95 9.62
C VAL A 56 11.67 -3.39 9.68
N THR A 57 10.92 -4.29 10.31
CA THR A 57 11.27 -5.72 10.38
C THR A 57 11.36 -6.34 8.98
N ILE A 58 10.38 -6.06 8.11
CA ILE A 58 10.35 -6.56 6.74
C ILE A 58 11.53 -5.99 5.93
N MET A 59 11.77 -4.67 6.01
CA MET A 59 12.84 -4.02 5.27
C MET A 59 14.22 -4.57 5.65
N LYS A 60 14.49 -4.74 6.95
CA LYS A 60 15.75 -5.33 7.45
C LYS A 60 15.95 -6.77 7.00
N GLY A 61 14.87 -7.55 6.87
CA GLY A 61 14.94 -8.92 6.37
C GLY A 61 15.08 -9.00 4.84
N LEU A 62 14.51 -8.04 4.12
CA LEU A 62 14.49 -8.01 2.66
C LEU A 62 15.78 -7.44 2.07
N GLU A 63 16.28 -6.34 2.62
CA GLU A 63 17.41 -5.58 2.06
C GLU A 63 18.65 -6.44 1.76
N PRO A 64 19.11 -7.35 2.65
CA PRO A 64 20.27 -8.21 2.37
C PRO A 64 20.04 -9.28 1.28
N LEU A 65 18.78 -9.55 0.90
CA LEU A 65 18.43 -10.54 -0.12
C LEU A 65 18.43 -9.95 -1.53
N LEU A 66 18.55 -8.62 -1.65
CA LEU A 66 18.52 -7.92 -2.91
C LEU A 66 19.95 -7.72 -3.44
N SER A 67 20.15 -7.93 -4.74
CA SER A 67 21.32 -7.38 -5.41
C SER A 67 21.26 -5.85 -5.44
N ASP A 68 22.39 -5.17 -5.64
CA ASP A 68 22.42 -3.70 -5.73
C ASP A 68 21.42 -3.15 -6.75
N GLU A 69 21.29 -3.80 -7.91
CA GLU A 69 20.31 -3.41 -8.94
C GLU A 69 18.85 -3.61 -8.45
N ALA A 70 18.57 -4.74 -7.80
CA ALA A 70 17.24 -5.03 -7.28
C ALA A 70 16.88 -4.09 -6.12
N HIS A 71 17.84 -3.78 -5.25
CA HIS A 71 17.70 -2.81 -4.16
C HIS A 71 17.34 -1.43 -4.70
N GLY A 72 18.02 -0.96 -5.74
CA GLY A 72 17.70 0.31 -6.40
C GLY A 72 16.26 0.36 -6.90
N LYS A 73 15.81 -0.67 -7.64
CA LYS A 73 14.44 -0.75 -8.17
C LYS A 73 13.37 -0.84 -7.08
N VAL A 74 13.63 -1.62 -6.02
CA VAL A 74 12.72 -1.74 -4.88
C VAL A 74 12.63 -0.41 -4.13
N THR A 75 13.75 0.28 -3.95
CA THR A 75 13.79 1.60 -3.31
C THR A 75 12.97 2.63 -4.09
N GLU A 76 13.18 2.69 -5.41
CA GLU A 76 12.39 3.56 -6.30
C GLU A 76 10.88 3.26 -6.18
N LEU A 77 10.50 1.98 -6.22
CA LEU A 77 9.11 1.56 -6.06
C LEU A 77 8.51 1.97 -4.70
N LEU A 78 9.24 1.75 -3.60
CA LEU A 78 8.78 2.12 -2.26
C LEU A 78 8.58 3.64 -2.13
N CYS A 79 9.46 4.44 -2.73
CA CYS A 79 9.34 5.90 -2.77
C CYS A 79 8.09 6.33 -3.55
N GLU A 80 7.86 5.78 -4.74
CA GLU A 80 6.69 6.13 -5.58
C GLU A 80 5.37 5.76 -4.89
N VAL A 81 5.29 4.56 -4.31
CA VAL A 81 4.09 4.12 -3.57
C VAL A 81 3.83 5.03 -2.37
N THR A 82 4.87 5.34 -1.59
CA THR A 82 4.75 6.23 -0.41
C THR A 82 4.30 7.63 -0.82
N SER A 83 4.87 8.18 -1.90
CA SER A 83 4.48 9.47 -2.45
C SER A 83 3.01 9.47 -2.87
N TYR A 84 2.57 8.44 -3.60
CA TYR A 84 1.19 8.26 -4.03
C TYR A 84 0.20 8.19 -2.85
N ASP A 85 0.54 7.44 -1.80
CA ASP A 85 -0.31 7.29 -0.61
C ASP A 85 -0.41 8.60 0.18
N LEU A 86 0.70 9.36 0.31
CA LEU A 86 0.70 10.69 0.93
C LEU A 86 -0.15 11.68 0.13
N MET A 87 0.00 11.71 -1.19
CA MET A 87 -0.80 12.56 -2.08
C MET A 87 -2.28 12.22 -2.00
N THR A 88 -2.62 10.93 -1.98
CA THR A 88 -4.01 10.44 -1.85
C THR A 88 -4.61 10.86 -0.51
N THR A 89 -3.87 10.65 0.59
CA THR A 89 -4.27 11.05 1.94
C THR A 89 -4.50 12.56 2.03
N LEU A 90 -3.58 13.36 1.50
CA LEU A 90 -3.69 14.82 1.47
C LEU A 90 -4.90 15.26 0.63
N HIS A 91 -5.10 14.66 -0.55
CA HIS A 91 -6.25 14.96 -1.40
C HIS A 91 -7.58 14.70 -0.68
N MET A 92 -7.69 13.56 0.02
CA MET A 92 -8.87 13.22 0.82
C MET A 92 -9.11 14.21 1.96
N ALA A 93 -8.04 14.56 2.70
CA ALA A 93 -8.11 15.51 3.81
C ALA A 93 -8.48 16.94 3.35
N LEU A 94 -8.02 17.37 2.17
CA LEU A 94 -8.38 18.66 1.60
C LEU A 94 -9.84 18.68 1.10
N LYS A 95 -10.32 17.57 0.51
CA LYS A 95 -11.70 17.45 0.03
C LYS A 95 -12.72 17.42 1.17
N SER A 96 -12.40 16.78 2.30
CA SER A 96 -13.28 16.73 3.48
C SER A 96 -13.42 18.10 4.18
N ARG A 97 -12.47 19.03 3.96
CA ARG A 97 -12.49 20.40 4.49
C ARG A 97 -13.36 21.38 3.68
N SER A 98 -14.19 20.91 2.75
CA SER A 98 -15.06 21.81 1.96
C SER A 98 -15.90 22.69 2.90
N PRO A 99 -15.89 24.03 2.74
CA PRO A 99 -16.47 24.93 3.71
C PRO A 99 -17.97 24.70 3.79
N ILE A 100 -18.50 24.58 5.01
CA ILE A 100 -19.92 24.66 5.29
C ILE A 100 -20.38 26.00 4.70
N GLN A 101 -21.07 25.96 3.56
CA GLN A 101 -21.70 27.13 2.99
C GLN A 101 -22.87 27.47 3.90
N PHE A 102 -22.63 28.35 4.89
CA PHE A 102 -23.67 28.86 5.76
C PHE A 102 -24.72 29.56 4.90
N ARG A 103 -25.85 28.89 4.68
CA ARG A 103 -27.05 29.49 4.08
C ARG A 103 -27.86 30.09 5.21
N GLY A 104 -27.46 31.30 5.61
CA GLY A 104 -28.30 32.19 6.40
C GLY A 104 -29.43 32.77 5.58
#